data_AF-A0A415D581-F1
#
_entry.id   AF-A0A415D581-F1
#
_cell.length_a   1.000
_cell.length_b   1.000
_cell.length_c   1.000
_cell.angle_alpha   90.00
_cell.angle_beta   90.00
_cell.angle_gamma   90.00
#
_symmetry.space_group_name_H-M   'P 1'
#
loop_
_entity.id
_entity.type
_entity.pdbx_description
1 polymer ?
#
loop_
_entity_poly.entity_id
_entity_poly.type
_entity_poly.pdbx_seq_one_letter_code
_entity_poly.pdbx_strand_id
1 'polypeptide(L)'
;MTIKDKSIFNQHEFEVVEKIPSNYFVWNIGENMGHDDYIPLAQDLHPGDKDDYRINQYTLKAIKLVPEEVEKLRAAASWGINNLATARKALKSKRKGYTSNKKRALAELTIEIFERITA
;
A
#
# COMPACT_ATOMS: atom_id res chain seq x y z
N MET A 1 14.89 -4.31 11.87
CA MET A 1 14.55 -3.07 12.61
C MET A 1 13.03 -3.02 12.72
N THR A 2 12.48 -2.84 13.91
CA THR A 2 11.02 -2.88 14.16
C THR A 2 10.55 -1.47 14.47
N ILE A 3 9.50 -1.01 13.79
CA ILE A 3 8.90 0.31 14.02
C ILE A 3 7.61 0.10 14.82
N LYS A 4 7.41 0.94 15.83
CA LYS A 4 6.21 0.97 16.66
C LYS A 4 5.40 2.20 16.28
N ASP A 5 4.16 2.00 15.87
CA ASP A 5 3.22 3.12 15.72
C ASP A 5 2.72 3.58 17.11
N LYS A 6 2.45 4.88 17.23
CA LYS A 6 2.00 5.56 18.45
C LYS A 6 0.54 5.97 18.36
N SER A 7 -0.33 5.10 17.85
CA SER A 7 -1.77 5.21 18.07
C SER A 7 -2.09 5.04 19.56
N ILE A 8 -2.87 5.97 20.11
CA ILE A 8 -3.26 6.04 21.53
C ILE A 8 -4.04 4.78 21.99
N PHE A 9 -4.55 3.98 21.05
CA PHE A 9 -5.42 2.83 21.37
C PHE A 9 -4.96 1.47 20.84
N ASN A 10 -3.93 1.37 19.97
CA ASN A 10 -3.42 0.08 19.47
C ASN A 10 -1.95 0.21 19.04
N GLN A 11 -1.04 -0.48 19.74
CA GLN A 11 0.36 -0.62 19.29
C GLN A 11 0.44 -1.70 18.22
N HIS A 12 0.83 -1.31 17.01
CA HIS A 12 1.16 -2.24 15.93
C HIS A 12 2.68 -2.26 15.72
N GLU A 13 3.25 -3.46 15.65
CA GLU A 13 4.66 -3.67 15.35
C GLU A 13 4.82 -3.97 13.87
N PHE A 14 5.68 -3.19 13.19
CA PHE A 14 5.96 -3.36 11.77
C PHE A 14 7.38 -3.90 11.57
N GLU A 15 7.49 -5.00 10.85
CA GLU A 15 8.78 -5.50 10.38
C GLU A 15 9.22 -4.71 9.13
N VAL A 16 10.38 -4.04 9.20
CA VAL A 16 10.91 -3.30 8.06
C VAL A 16 11.52 -4.26 7.04
N VAL A 17 11.03 -4.22 5.81
CA VAL A 17 11.49 -5.03 4.67
C VAL A 17 12.03 -4.16 3.54
N GLU A 18 12.93 -4.70 2.72
CA GLU A 18 13.49 -4.01 1.55
C GLU A 18 12.56 -4.04 0.34
N LYS A 19 11.76 -5.11 0.21
CA LYS A 19 10.78 -5.30 -0.87
C LYS A 19 9.45 -5.79 -0.31
N ILE A 20 8.36 -5.45 -1.01
CA ILE A 20 7.00 -5.92 -0.76
C ILE A 20 6.96 -7.43 -1.04
N PRO A 21 6.73 -8.27 -0.02
CA PRO A 21 6.62 -9.71 -0.22
C PRO A 21 5.33 -10.07 -0.96
N SER A 22 5.28 -11.27 -1.55
CA SER A 22 4.06 -11.79 -2.14
C SER A 22 2.91 -11.79 -1.12
N ASN A 23 1.69 -11.50 -1.58
CA ASN A 23 0.46 -11.37 -0.79
C ASN A 23 0.39 -10.14 0.14
N TYR A 24 1.39 -9.25 0.10
CA TYR A 24 1.30 -7.95 0.77
C TYR A 24 0.84 -6.86 -0.20
N PHE A 25 0.19 -5.85 0.35
CA PHE A 25 -0.20 -4.64 -0.35
C PHE A 25 -0.01 -3.43 0.55
N VAL A 26 0.09 -2.25 -0.06
CA VAL A 26 0.15 -0.97 0.63
C VAL A 26 -1.15 -0.72 1.38
N TRP A 27 -1.07 -0.64 2.71
CA TRP A 27 -2.21 -0.40 3.56
C TRP A 27 -2.39 1.11 3.75
N ASN A 28 -3.52 1.66 3.29
CA ASN A 28 -3.81 3.07 3.51
C ASN A 28 -4.39 3.31 4.91
N ILE A 29 -3.52 3.66 5.86
CA ILE A 29 -3.92 4.10 7.21
C ILE A 29 -3.86 5.63 7.38
N GLY A 30 -3.69 6.38 6.28
CA GLY A 30 -3.50 7.82 6.32
C GLY A 30 -2.23 8.23 7.06
N GLU A 31 -2.32 9.28 7.87
CA GLU A 31 -1.21 9.83 8.68
C GLU A 31 -0.94 9.02 9.95
N ASN A 32 -1.76 7.99 10.23
CA ASN A 32 -1.66 7.17 11.44
C ASN A 32 -0.41 6.28 11.47
N MET A 33 0.47 6.29 10.46
CA MET A 33 1.79 5.65 10.55
C MET A 33 2.77 6.48 11.39
N GLY A 34 2.54 7.80 11.53
CA GLY A 34 3.39 8.71 12.29
C GLY A 34 4.78 8.99 11.69
N HIS A 35 5.12 8.37 10.55
CA HIS A 35 6.40 8.50 9.87
C HIS A 35 6.22 8.70 8.37
N ASP A 36 6.87 9.71 7.79
CA ASP A 36 6.75 10.04 6.36
C ASP A 36 7.75 9.31 5.46
N ASP A 37 8.72 8.61 6.05
CA ASP A 37 9.69 7.79 5.33
C ASP A 37 9.30 6.29 5.26
N TYR A 38 8.13 5.92 5.81
CA TYR A 38 7.62 4.56 5.76
C TYR A 38 6.22 4.48 5.17
N ILE A 39 6.02 3.44 4.36
CA ILE A 39 4.69 3.02 3.92
C ILE A 39 4.36 1.65 4.53
N PRO A 40 3.21 1.51 5.22
CA PRO A 40 2.82 0.25 5.83
C PRO A 40 2.28 -0.72 4.79
N LEU A 41 2.53 -2.00 5.04
CA LEU A 41 2.13 -3.13 4.24
C LEU A 41 1.29 -4.07 5.11
N ALA A 42 0.19 -4.54 4.54
CA ALA A 42 -0.69 -5.52 5.17
C ALA A 42 -0.96 -6.68 4.21
N GLN A 43 -1.45 -7.77 4.79
CA GLN A 43 -2.04 -8.88 4.06
C GLN A 43 -3.48 -9.06 4.55
N ASP A 44 -4.34 -9.63 3.71
CA ASP A 44 -5.70 -9.99 4.11
C ASP A 44 -5.65 -11.06 5.21
N LEU A 45 -6.56 -10.99 6.17
CA LEU A 45 -6.67 -11.99 7.23
C LEU A 45 -7.17 -13.34 6.68
N HIS A 46 -8.08 -13.30 5.71
CA HIS A 46 -8.62 -14.48 5.03
C HIS A 46 -8.50 -14.32 3.50
N PRO A 47 -7.31 -14.60 2.94
CA PRO A 47 -7.07 -14.45 1.50
C PRO A 47 -8.06 -15.28 0.68
N GLY A 48 -8.74 -14.65 -0.27
CA GLY A 48 -9.70 -15.30 -1.16
C GLY A 48 -11.17 -15.13 -0.75
N ASP A 49 -11.44 -14.71 0.49
CA ASP A 49 -12.76 -14.21 0.87
C ASP A 49 -12.90 -12.76 0.40
N LYS A 50 -13.91 -12.49 -0.45
CA LYS A 50 -14.12 -11.15 -1.03
C LYS A 50 -14.96 -10.25 -0.15
N ASP A 51 -15.63 -10.82 0.84
CA ASP A 51 -16.51 -10.09 1.76
C ASP A 51 -15.79 -9.79 3.10
N ASP A 52 -14.57 -10.31 3.29
CA ASP A 52 -13.72 -10.02 4.43
C ASP A 52 -12.64 -8.98 4.11
N TYR A 53 -12.74 -7.82 4.77
CA TYR A 53 -11.82 -6.69 4.63
C TYR A 53 -10.85 -6.58 5.82
N ARG A 54 -10.81 -7.58 6.70
CA ARG A 54 -9.90 -7.61 7.85
C ARG A 54 -8.48 -7.85 7.37
N ILE A 55 -7.56 -7.10 7.94
CA ILE A 55 -6.12 -7.26 7.73
C ILE A 55 -5.49 -8.14 8.82
N ASN A 56 -4.42 -8.85 8.49
CA ASN A 56 -3.63 -9.57 9.47
C ASN A 56 -2.70 -8.60 10.23
N GLN A 57 -3.12 -8.19 11.42
CA GLN A 57 -2.37 -7.30 12.29
C GLN A 57 -1.08 -7.92 12.88
N TYR A 58 -0.92 -9.25 12.85
CA TYR A 58 0.23 -9.94 13.45
C TYR A 58 1.43 -10.03 12.52
N THR A 59 1.26 -9.67 11.25
CA THR A 59 2.27 -9.82 10.21
C THR A 59 2.53 -8.50 9.50
N LEU A 60 2.28 -7.37 10.16
CA LEU A 60 2.42 -6.06 9.55
C LEU A 60 3.88 -5.80 9.18
N LYS A 61 4.08 -5.22 8.00
CA LYS A 61 5.41 -4.89 7.46
C LYS A 61 5.44 -3.43 7.07
N ALA A 62 6.63 -2.86 6.97
CA ALA A 62 6.82 -1.52 6.43
C ALA A 62 8.00 -1.52 5.47
N ILE A 63 7.95 -0.65 4.45
CA ILE A 63 9.10 -0.41 3.57
C ILE A 63 9.50 1.06 3.70
N LYS A 64 10.82 1.27 3.80
CA LYS A 64 11.40 2.61 3.86
C LYS A 64 11.54 3.16 2.45
N LEU A 65 11.02 4.36 2.22
CA LEU A 65 11.10 5.05 0.94
C LEU A 65 11.37 6.54 1.15
N VAL A 66 11.65 7.26 0.07
CA VAL A 66 11.72 8.72 0.15
C VAL A 66 10.32 9.29 0.37
N PRO A 67 10.14 10.37 1.15
CA PRO A 67 8.83 10.91 1.48
C PRO A 67 7.94 11.20 0.27
N GLU A 68 8.51 11.69 -0.83
CA GLU A 68 7.78 11.95 -2.08
C GLU A 68 7.14 10.67 -2.66
N GLU A 69 7.84 9.54 -2.59
CA GLU A 69 7.30 8.25 -3.04
C GLU A 69 6.23 7.73 -2.08
N VAL A 70 6.41 7.94 -0.77
CA VAL A 70 5.42 7.59 0.24
C VAL A 70 4.11 8.34 0.00
N GLU A 71 4.17 9.64 -0.26
CA GLU A 71 2.98 10.45 -0.59
C GLU A 71 2.26 9.95 -1.85
N LYS A 72 3.01 9.65 -2.92
CA LYS A 72 2.45 9.09 -4.16
C LYS A 72 1.75 7.76 -3.90
N LEU A 73 2.37 6.87 -3.12
CA LEU A 73 1.79 5.57 -2.77
C LEU A 73 0.57 5.70 -1.84
N ARG A 74 0.59 6.60 -0.85
CA ARG A 74 -0.58 6.89 0.00
C ARG A 74 -1.76 7.38 -0.85
N ALA A 75 -1.50 8.34 -1.74
CA ALA A 75 -2.52 8.85 -2.65
C ALA A 75 -3.08 7.74 -3.55
N ALA A 76 -2.23 6.89 -4.13
CA ALA A 76 -2.63 5.77 -4.97
C ALA A 76 -3.47 4.73 -4.19
N ALA A 77 -3.03 4.37 -2.99
CA ALA A 77 -3.70 3.41 -2.12
C ALA A 77 -5.11 3.88 -1.71
N SER A 78 -5.32 5.19 -1.51
CA SER A 78 -6.65 5.76 -1.24
C SER A 78 -7.66 5.54 -2.38
N TRP A 79 -7.18 5.29 -3.60
CA TRP A 79 -8.00 4.95 -4.77
C TRP A 79 -8.00 3.44 -5.10
N GLY A 80 -7.45 2.60 -4.22
CA GLY A 80 -7.36 1.15 -4.40
C GLY A 80 -6.26 0.71 -5.38
N ILE A 81 -5.24 1.54 -5.59
CA ILE A 81 -4.00 1.16 -6.27
C ILE A 81 -2.96 0.87 -5.18
N ASN A 82 -2.97 -0.36 -4.68
CA ASN A 82 -2.25 -0.76 -3.47
C ASN A 82 -1.11 -1.76 -3.75
N ASN A 83 -0.98 -2.25 -4.98
CA ASN A 83 0.09 -3.17 -5.37
C ASN A 83 0.35 -3.10 -6.88
N LEU A 84 1.43 -3.75 -7.32
CA LEU A 84 1.82 -3.79 -8.74
C LEU A 84 0.70 -4.34 -9.65
N ALA A 85 -0.04 -5.34 -9.18
CA ALA A 85 -1.11 -5.96 -9.96
C ALA A 85 -2.28 -4.99 -10.22
N THR A 86 -2.71 -4.25 -9.19
CA THR A 86 -3.79 -3.25 -9.30
C THR A 86 -3.36 -2.05 -10.12
N ALA A 87 -2.11 -1.59 -10.00
CA ALA A 87 -1.53 -0.56 -10.86
C ALA A 87 -1.56 -0.99 -12.34
N ARG A 88 -1.00 -2.16 -12.68
CA ARG A 88 -1.02 -2.71 -14.05
C ARG A 88 -2.45 -2.88 -14.58
N LYS A 89 -3.38 -3.33 -13.74
CA LYS A 89 -4.79 -3.49 -14.12
C LYS A 89 -5.45 -2.14 -14.43
N ALA A 90 -5.15 -1.10 -13.65
CA ALA A 90 -5.66 0.24 -13.90
C ALA A 90 -5.12 0.82 -15.21
N LEU A 91 -3.82 0.65 -15.50
CA LEU A 91 -3.21 1.06 -16.78
C LEU A 91 -3.85 0.38 -17.99
N LYS A 92 -4.15 -0.92 -17.90
CA LYS A 92 -4.81 -1.68 -18.98
C LYS A 92 -6.29 -1.33 -19.17
N SER A 93 -6.93 -0.65 -18.22
CA SER A 93 -8.36 -0.36 -18.27
C SER A 93 -8.69 0.64 -19.38
N LYS A 94 -9.57 0.24 -20.31
CA LYS A 94 -10.10 1.10 -21.39
C LYS A 94 -11.33 1.92 -20.97
N ARG A 95 -11.84 1.72 -19.74
CA ARG A 95 -13.02 2.45 -19.25
C ARG A 95 -12.73 3.95 -19.18
N LYS A 96 -13.71 4.75 -19.59
CA LYS A 96 -13.67 6.21 -19.55
C LYS A 96 -14.59 6.72 -18.46
N GLY A 97 -14.14 7.71 -17.72
CA GLY A 97 -14.86 8.32 -16.60
C GLY A 97 -13.89 8.85 -15.55
N TYR A 98 -14.34 9.78 -14.71
CA TYR A 98 -13.52 10.45 -13.71
C TYR A 98 -12.72 9.46 -12.85
N THR A 99 -13.39 8.49 -12.23
CA THR A 99 -12.76 7.48 -11.38
C THR A 99 -11.74 6.62 -12.13
N SER A 100 -12.08 6.17 -13.35
CA SER A 100 -11.16 5.33 -14.13
C SER A 100 -9.92 6.11 -14.59
N ASN A 101 -10.10 7.37 -14.98
CA ASN A 101 -9.00 8.25 -15.37
C ASN A 101 -8.10 8.59 -14.17
N LYS A 102 -8.68 8.88 -13.00
CA LYS A 102 -7.93 9.15 -11.78
C LYS A 102 -7.09 7.95 -11.34
N LYS A 103 -7.67 6.74 -11.34
CA LYS A 103 -6.95 5.50 -11.04
C LYS A 103 -5.81 5.24 -12.03
N ARG A 104 -6.01 5.53 -13.32
CA ARG A 104 -4.98 5.38 -14.35
C ARG A 104 -3.81 6.35 -14.11
N ALA A 105 -4.10 7.64 -13.87
CA ALA A 105 -3.08 8.63 -13.57
C ALA A 105 -2.27 8.29 -12.31
N LEU A 106 -2.93 7.81 -11.24
CA LEU A 106 -2.24 7.36 -10.02
C LEU A 106 -1.39 6.11 -10.26
N ALA A 107 -1.85 5.20 -11.10
CA ALA A 107 -1.07 4.03 -11.50
C ALA A 107 0.17 4.42 -12.33
N GLU A 108 0.05 5.39 -13.26
CA GLU A 108 1.18 5.92 -14.03
C GLU A 108 2.25 6.53 -13.12
N LEU A 109 1.83 7.27 -12.08
CA LEU A 109 2.76 7.90 -11.13
C LEU A 109 3.48 6.92 -10.21
N THR A 110 2.94 5.71 -10.02
CA THR A 110 3.42 4.76 -9.01
C THR A 110 3.96 3.45 -9.57
N ILE A 111 3.76 3.18 -10.87
CA ILE A 111 4.12 1.89 -11.47
C ILE A 111 5.61 1.57 -11.33
N GLU A 112 6.49 2.53 -11.62
CA GLU A 112 7.94 2.35 -11.52
C GLU A 112 8.39 2.11 -10.08
N ILE A 113 7.76 2.81 -9.13
CA ILE A 113 8.01 2.60 -7.70
C ILE A 113 7.63 1.16 -7.34
N PHE A 114 6.42 0.71 -7.71
CA PHE A 114 5.97 -0.65 -7.45
C PHE A 114 6.86 -1.71 -8.11
N GLU A 115 7.32 -1.50 -9.34
CA GLU A 115 8.23 -2.42 -10.03
C GLU A 115 9.57 -2.54 -9.31
N ARG A 116 10.11 -1.44 -8.77
CA ARG A 116 11.37 -1.45 -8.01
C ARG A 116 11.23 -2.14 -6.66
N ILE A 117 10.11 -1.92 -5.97
CA ILE A 117 9.93 -2.33 -4.57
C ILE A 117 9.18 -3.65 -4.40
N THR A 118 8.69 -4.29 -5.46
CA THR A 118 8.05 -5.61 -5.38
C THR A 118 9.11 -6.72 -5.50
N ALA A 119 8.97 -7.77 -4.70
CA ALA A 119 9.84 -8.95 -4.72
C ALA A 119 9.59 -9.85 -5.95
#